data_AF-A0A838I343-F1
#
_entry.id   AF-A0A838I343-F1
#
_cell.length_a   1.000
_cell.length_b   1.000
_cell.length_c   1.000
_cell.angle_alpha   90.00
_cell.angle_beta   90.00
_cell.angle_gamma   90.00
#
_symmetry.space_group_name_H-M   'P 1'
#
loop_
_entity.id
_entity.type
_entity.pdbx_description
1 polymer ?
#
loop_
_entity_poly.entity_id
_entity_poly.type
_entity_poly.pdbx_seq_one_letter_code
_entity_poly.pdbx_strand_id
1 'polypeptide(L)'
;MEVSLLQAKACSTSETRRASSSLLSAFPKAEIDALWCPWRVEYFEKETANPDFLSDAARASDDAAHLVLARRKNAFLMMNRYPYAVGHLMAVPYRKTGDAASLGENEVLELWSLAIHGQRLLRETMKAQGFNVGLNLGQCAGAGVPDHLHLHIVPRWSGDTNFMPVLSGTRMLSEALQSLYEKLMATQTRLAAGEIPRS
;
A
#
# COMPACT_ATOMS: atom_id res chain seq x y z
N MET A 1 29.08 34.96 -8.25
CA MET A 1 28.45 34.62 -6.95
C MET A 1 29.12 33.36 -6.45
N GLU A 2 29.95 33.54 -5.44
CA GLU A 2 30.97 32.61 -4.97
C GLU A 2 30.41 31.39 -4.24
N VAL A 3 31.18 30.32 -4.35
CA VAL A 3 31.12 29.08 -3.59
C VAL A 3 31.89 29.30 -2.28
N SER A 4 31.30 28.98 -1.13
CA SER A 4 31.96 28.91 0.18
C SER A 4 31.35 27.73 0.95
N LEU A 5 31.95 26.55 0.94
CA LEU A 5 32.98 26.07 1.89
C LEU A 5 32.76 26.54 3.33
N LEU A 6 32.15 25.69 4.16
CA LEU A 6 32.47 25.65 5.59
C LEU A 6 33.09 24.32 5.96
N GLN A 7 34.32 24.45 6.46
CA GLN A 7 35.25 23.41 6.83
C GLN A 7 34.86 22.71 8.13
N ALA A 8 35.22 21.44 8.18
CA ALA A 8 35.43 20.67 9.39
C ALA A 8 36.41 21.38 10.35
N LYS A 9 36.05 21.41 11.64
CA LYS A 9 37.01 21.51 12.74
C LYS A 9 36.84 20.30 13.64
N ALA A 10 37.71 19.33 13.47
CA ALA A 10 38.06 18.39 14.52
C ALA A 10 38.93 19.13 15.55
N CYS A 11 38.52 19.13 16.81
CA CYS A 11 39.41 19.41 17.94
C CYS A 11 39.14 18.37 19.01
N SER A 12 40.18 17.58 19.28
CA SER A 12 40.27 16.54 20.28
C SER A 12 40.42 17.13 21.67
N THR A 13 39.58 16.72 22.61
CA THR A 13 39.97 16.57 24.02
C THR A 13 39.24 15.38 24.59
N SER A 14 40.02 14.37 24.97
CA SER A 14 39.61 13.19 25.73
C SER A 14 39.27 13.59 27.16
N GLU A 15 38.03 13.36 27.59
CA GLU A 15 37.73 13.20 29.01
C GLU A 15 36.53 12.28 29.22
N THR A 16 36.78 11.28 30.04
CA THR A 16 35.96 10.11 30.34
C THR A 16 34.68 10.49 31.09
N ARG A 17 33.50 10.19 30.55
CA ARG A 17 32.29 9.93 31.35
C ARG A 17 31.49 8.78 30.74
N ARG A 18 31.49 7.63 31.45
CA ARG A 18 30.40 6.66 31.38
C ARG A 18 29.15 7.33 31.93
N ALA A 19 28.09 7.43 31.14
CA ALA A 19 26.72 7.49 31.64
C ALA A 19 25.71 7.15 30.53
N SER A 20 24.85 6.18 30.85
CA SER A 20 23.49 5.94 30.34
C SER A 20 23.26 5.83 28.84
N SER A 21 23.32 4.57 28.37
CA SER A 21 22.37 4.04 27.40
C SER A 21 20.94 4.13 27.97
N SER A 22 20.17 5.12 27.54
CA SER A 22 18.70 5.11 27.37
C SER A 22 18.22 6.55 27.16
N LEU A 23 17.05 6.74 26.51
CA LEU A 23 16.40 8.01 26.14
C LEU A 23 16.59 8.49 24.70
N LEU A 24 16.59 7.55 23.74
CA LEU A 24 15.74 7.79 22.57
C LEU A 24 14.37 7.23 22.94
N SER A 25 13.44 8.10 23.34
CA SER A 25 12.03 7.71 23.43
C SER A 25 11.65 7.15 22.06
N ALA A 26 11.26 5.88 22.01
CA ALA A 26 10.76 5.28 20.77
C ALA A 26 9.70 6.20 20.18
N PHE A 27 9.79 6.49 18.88
CA PHE A 27 8.76 7.25 18.17
C PHE A 27 7.38 6.66 18.55
N PRO A 28 6.42 7.47 19.00
CA PRO A 28 5.15 6.98 19.55
C PRO A 28 4.22 6.54 18.41
N LYS A 29 4.67 5.54 17.65
CA LYS A 29 4.01 5.04 16.45
C LYS A 29 2.62 4.53 16.78
N ALA A 30 2.45 3.86 17.92
CA ALA A 30 1.16 3.34 18.36
C ALA A 30 0.14 4.46 18.68
N GLU A 31 0.58 5.54 19.34
CA GLU A 31 -0.29 6.68 19.68
C GLU A 31 -0.65 7.51 18.44
N ILE A 32 0.30 7.66 17.51
CA ILE A 32 0.05 8.25 16.18
C ILE A 32 -0.90 7.35 15.39
N ASP A 33 -0.62 6.06 15.23
CA ASP A 33 -1.49 5.11 14.51
C ASP A 33 -2.92 5.07 15.08
N ALA A 34 -3.07 5.18 16.41
CA ALA A 34 -4.37 5.27 17.08
C ALA A 34 -5.10 6.59 16.81
N LEU A 35 -4.39 7.71 16.69
CA LEU A 35 -4.96 9.02 16.38
C LEU A 35 -5.44 9.11 14.92
N TRP A 36 -4.73 8.46 13.99
CA TRP A 36 -5.00 8.57 12.56
C TRP A 36 -5.91 7.46 12.00
N CYS A 37 -5.86 6.25 12.55
CA CYS A 37 -6.68 5.10 12.10
C CYS A 37 -7.15 4.22 13.29
N PRO A 38 -8.10 4.63 14.15
CA PRO A 38 -8.49 3.86 15.35
C PRO A 38 -8.90 2.39 15.10
N TRP A 39 -9.54 2.08 13.96
CA TRP A 39 -9.87 0.69 13.59
C TRP A 39 -8.63 -0.20 13.41
N ARG A 40 -7.47 0.42 13.12
CA ARG A 40 -6.18 -0.24 13.03
C ARG A 40 -5.82 -0.87 14.37
N VAL A 41 -6.13 -0.24 15.50
CA VAL A 41 -5.77 -0.79 16.81
C VAL A 41 -6.59 -2.06 17.12
N GLU A 42 -7.93 -2.01 16.98
CA GLU A 42 -8.81 -3.16 17.29
C GLU A 42 -8.64 -4.35 16.35
N TYR A 43 -8.25 -4.11 15.09
CA TYR A 43 -8.08 -5.15 14.07
C TYR A 43 -6.70 -5.83 14.18
N PHE A 44 -5.62 -5.05 14.40
CA PHE A 44 -4.26 -5.59 14.52
C PHE A 44 -4.03 -6.43 15.79
N GLU A 45 -4.87 -6.29 16.82
CA GLU A 45 -4.82 -7.15 18.01
C GLU A 45 -5.40 -8.56 17.79
N LYS A 46 -6.24 -8.77 16.76
CA LYS A 46 -6.96 -10.04 16.54
C LYS A 46 -6.38 -10.92 15.45
N GLU A 47 -5.75 -10.35 14.43
CA GLU A 47 -5.26 -11.11 13.27
C GLU A 47 -3.73 -11.08 13.27
N THR A 48 -3.09 -12.25 13.37
CA THR A 48 -1.63 -12.33 13.26
C THR A 48 -1.23 -11.90 11.85
N ALA A 49 -0.43 -10.83 11.76
CA ALA A 49 0.02 -10.34 10.46
C ALA A 49 0.83 -11.44 9.76
N ASN A 50 0.25 -12.06 8.72
CA ASN A 50 1.00 -12.94 7.84
C ASN A 50 1.93 -12.07 6.98
N PRO A 51 3.25 -12.09 7.21
CA PRO A 51 4.19 -11.24 6.47
C PRO A 51 4.26 -11.62 4.99
N ASP A 52 3.86 -12.83 4.62
CA ASP A 52 4.00 -13.40 3.28
C ASP A 52 2.68 -13.42 2.48
N PHE A 53 1.64 -12.72 2.92
CA PHE A 53 0.32 -12.76 2.29
C PHE A 53 0.33 -12.41 0.78
N LEU A 54 1.27 -11.55 0.35
CA LEU A 54 1.47 -11.20 -1.06
C LEU A 54 2.05 -12.37 -1.87
N SER A 55 2.98 -13.12 -1.27
CA SER A 55 3.54 -14.34 -1.87
C SER A 55 2.53 -15.49 -1.87
N ASP A 56 1.69 -15.58 -0.84
CA ASP A 56 0.58 -16.55 -0.81
C ASP A 56 -0.45 -16.23 -1.89
N ALA A 57 -0.87 -14.97 -2.01
CA ALA A 57 -1.76 -14.52 -3.09
C ALA A 57 -1.16 -14.78 -4.47
N ALA A 58 0.15 -14.56 -4.64
CA ALA A 58 0.85 -14.85 -5.89
C ALA A 58 0.73 -16.32 -6.32
N ARG A 59 0.79 -17.26 -5.38
CA ARG A 59 0.78 -18.72 -5.63
C ARG A 59 -0.62 -19.34 -5.61
N ALA A 60 -1.57 -18.72 -4.92
CA ALA A 60 -2.91 -19.23 -4.78
C ALA A 60 -3.65 -19.26 -6.14
N SER A 61 -4.50 -20.27 -6.31
CA SER A 61 -5.45 -20.36 -7.44
C SER A 61 -6.81 -19.75 -7.11
N ASP A 62 -7.13 -19.59 -5.82
CA ASP A 62 -8.37 -18.96 -5.37
C ASP A 62 -8.17 -17.44 -5.25
N ASP A 63 -8.42 -16.76 -6.37
CA ASP A 63 -8.28 -15.30 -6.45
C ASP A 63 -9.24 -14.57 -5.51
N ALA A 64 -10.45 -15.10 -5.29
CA ALA A 64 -11.45 -14.46 -4.45
C ALA A 64 -11.03 -14.47 -2.98
N ALA A 65 -10.53 -15.61 -2.47
CA ALA A 65 -10.05 -15.70 -1.09
C ALA A 65 -8.88 -14.74 -0.80
N HIS A 66 -8.10 -14.39 -1.82
CA HIS A 66 -6.94 -13.48 -1.73
C HIS A 66 -7.23 -12.06 -2.23
N LEU A 67 -8.46 -11.77 -2.65
CA LEU A 67 -8.87 -10.48 -3.23
C LEU A 67 -8.05 -10.05 -4.47
N VAL A 68 -7.61 -11.03 -5.27
CA VAL A 68 -6.87 -10.80 -6.52
C VAL A 68 -7.86 -10.48 -7.64
N LEU A 69 -7.70 -9.31 -8.27
CA LEU A 69 -8.61 -8.83 -9.32
C LEU A 69 -8.11 -9.24 -10.72
N ALA A 70 -6.80 -9.16 -10.95
CA ALA A 70 -6.23 -9.45 -12.26
C ALA A 70 -4.82 -10.00 -12.15
N ARG A 71 -4.50 -10.99 -12.99
CA ARG A 71 -3.16 -11.55 -13.15
C ARG A 71 -2.57 -11.17 -14.51
N ARG A 72 -1.27 -10.88 -14.55
CA ARG A 72 -0.46 -10.67 -15.77
C ARG A 72 0.73 -11.64 -15.71
N LYS A 73 1.75 -11.44 -16.54
CA LYS A 73 2.87 -12.38 -16.63
C LYS A 73 3.87 -12.20 -15.48
N ASN A 74 4.13 -10.96 -15.10
CA ASN A 74 5.17 -10.55 -14.15
C ASN A 74 4.57 -9.93 -12.87
N ALA A 75 3.31 -9.49 -12.91
CA ALA A 75 2.64 -8.89 -11.77
C ALA A 75 1.13 -9.23 -11.71
N PHE A 76 0.51 -8.91 -10.58
CA PHE A 76 -0.93 -9.05 -10.36
C PHE A 76 -1.48 -7.83 -9.61
N LEU A 77 -2.79 -7.60 -9.72
CA LEU A 77 -3.53 -6.53 -9.06
C LEU A 77 -4.47 -7.15 -8.03
N MET A 78 -4.48 -6.60 -6.81
CA MET A 78 -5.32 -7.07 -5.73
C MET A 78 -5.86 -5.90 -4.89
N MET A 79 -6.89 -6.17 -4.08
CA MET A 79 -7.33 -5.21 -3.06
C MET A 79 -6.45 -5.30 -1.82
N ASN A 80 -6.25 -4.17 -1.15
CA ASN A 80 -5.61 -4.15 0.16
C ASN A 80 -6.63 -4.52 1.25
N ARG A 81 -6.34 -5.54 2.07
CA ARG A 81 -7.15 -5.90 3.25
C ARG A 81 -7.16 -4.80 4.31
N TYR A 82 -6.11 -3.97 4.34
CA TYR A 82 -5.94 -2.86 5.26
C TYR A 82 -5.86 -1.54 4.48
N PRO A 83 -6.98 -1.12 3.86
CA PRO A 83 -6.99 0.00 2.93
C PRO A 83 -6.79 1.35 3.64
N TYR A 84 -6.11 2.29 2.98
CA TYR A 84 -6.07 3.71 3.41
C TYR A 84 -7.41 4.40 3.16
N ALA A 85 -8.04 4.07 2.03
CA ALA A 85 -9.39 4.46 1.65
C ALA A 85 -10.11 3.27 0.99
N VAL A 86 -11.44 3.22 1.08
CA VAL A 86 -12.24 2.19 0.42
C VAL A 86 -11.86 2.11 -1.07
N GLY A 87 -11.57 0.90 -1.56
CA GLY A 87 -11.09 0.69 -2.93
C GLY A 87 -9.58 0.82 -3.11
N HIS A 88 -8.78 0.87 -2.04
CA HIS A 88 -7.32 0.80 -2.13
C HIS A 88 -6.88 -0.52 -2.81
N LEU A 89 -6.24 -0.40 -3.97
CA LEU A 89 -5.64 -1.51 -4.71
C LEU A 89 -4.12 -1.51 -4.63
N MET A 90 -3.52 -2.66 -4.89
CA MET A 90 -2.08 -2.87 -4.94
C MET A 90 -1.72 -3.64 -6.21
N ALA A 91 -0.80 -3.10 -7.01
CA ALA A 91 -0.14 -3.86 -8.08
C ALA A 91 1.18 -4.43 -7.53
N VAL A 92 1.38 -5.73 -7.69
CA VAL A 92 2.40 -6.49 -6.96
C VAL A 92 3.17 -7.38 -7.94
N PRO A 93 4.51 -7.33 -7.98
CA PRO A 93 5.28 -8.25 -8.80
C PRO A 93 5.22 -9.66 -8.19
N TYR A 94 5.27 -10.70 -9.02
CA TYR A 94 5.36 -12.08 -8.50
C TYR A 94 6.67 -12.33 -7.76
N ARG A 95 7.75 -11.69 -8.20
CA ARG A 95 9.04 -11.77 -7.54
C ARG A 95 9.02 -10.96 -6.24
N LYS A 96 9.34 -11.63 -5.14
CA LYS A 96 9.49 -11.00 -3.83
C LYS A 96 10.78 -10.18 -3.78
N THR A 97 10.64 -8.87 -3.83
CA THR A 97 11.75 -7.91 -3.64
C THR A 97 11.22 -6.60 -3.07
N GLY A 98 11.94 -6.01 -2.13
CA GLY A 98 11.68 -4.66 -1.62
C GLY A 98 12.41 -3.57 -2.40
N ASP A 99 13.34 -3.95 -3.29
CA ASP A 99 14.18 -3.03 -4.04
C ASP A 99 13.62 -2.78 -5.45
N ALA A 100 13.11 -1.57 -5.66
CA ALA A 100 12.59 -1.14 -6.95
C ALA A 100 13.67 -1.09 -8.05
N ALA A 101 14.93 -0.83 -7.70
CA ALA A 101 16.03 -0.80 -8.67
C ALA A 101 16.36 -2.20 -9.22
N SER A 102 15.97 -3.25 -8.50
CA SER A 102 16.14 -4.63 -8.93
C SER A 102 15.11 -5.10 -9.97
N LEU A 103 14.06 -4.32 -10.26
CA LEU A 103 12.98 -4.70 -11.16
C LEU A 103 13.45 -4.72 -12.63
N GLY A 104 13.05 -5.76 -13.37
CA GLY A 104 13.21 -5.80 -14.81
C GLY A 104 12.21 -4.89 -15.52
N GLU A 105 12.53 -4.46 -16.75
CA GLU A 105 11.70 -3.54 -17.53
C GLU A 105 10.25 -4.02 -17.70
N ASN A 106 10.06 -5.32 -17.92
CA ASN A 106 8.73 -5.92 -18.05
C ASN A 106 7.94 -5.91 -16.73
N GLU A 107 8.61 -6.06 -15.58
CA GLU A 107 7.97 -5.94 -14.27
C GLU A 107 7.50 -4.50 -14.04
N VAL A 108 8.36 -3.52 -14.33
CA VAL A 108 8.03 -2.08 -14.21
C VAL A 108 6.85 -1.70 -15.11
N LEU A 109 6.89 -2.11 -16.39
CA LEU A 109 5.83 -1.83 -17.34
C LEU A 109 4.50 -2.44 -16.91
N GLU A 110 4.51 -3.71 -16.46
CA GLU A 110 3.27 -4.37 -16.04
C GLU A 110 2.71 -3.80 -14.73
N LEU A 111 3.56 -3.44 -13.76
CA LEU A 111 3.11 -2.75 -12.55
C LEU A 111 2.38 -1.46 -12.90
N TRP A 112 2.93 -0.65 -13.81
CA TRP A 112 2.30 0.59 -14.24
C TRP A 112 1.04 0.35 -15.06
N SER A 113 1.05 -0.65 -15.95
CA SER A 113 -0.14 -1.06 -16.71
C SER A 113 -1.27 -1.51 -15.79
N LEU A 114 -0.96 -2.23 -14.71
CA LEU A 114 -1.93 -2.64 -13.70
C LEU A 114 -2.44 -1.45 -12.89
N ALA A 115 -1.61 -0.46 -12.58
CA ALA A 115 -2.05 0.76 -11.92
C ALA A 115 -3.04 1.56 -12.80
N ILE A 116 -2.78 1.67 -14.10
CA ILE A 116 -3.72 2.29 -15.06
C ILE A 116 -5.03 1.49 -15.12
N HIS A 117 -4.94 0.16 -15.15
CA HIS A 117 -6.11 -0.71 -15.15
C HIS A 117 -6.95 -0.56 -13.87
N GLY A 118 -6.30 -0.55 -12.70
CA GLY A 118 -6.94 -0.35 -11.40
C GLY A 118 -7.65 0.99 -11.29
N GLN A 119 -7.02 2.07 -11.77
CA GLN A 119 -7.67 3.40 -11.83
C GLN A 119 -8.94 3.36 -12.68
N ARG A 120 -8.90 2.69 -13.84
CA ARG A 120 -10.09 2.54 -14.70
C ARG A 120 -11.21 1.77 -14.00
N LEU A 121 -10.88 0.66 -13.34
CA LEU A 121 -11.85 -0.09 -12.54
C LEU A 121 -12.51 0.80 -11.47
N LEU A 122 -11.70 1.50 -10.69
CA LEU A 122 -12.19 2.35 -9.59
C LEU A 122 -13.01 3.56 -10.08
N ARG A 123 -12.64 4.16 -11.22
CA ARG A 123 -13.45 5.21 -11.87
C ARG A 123 -14.82 4.67 -12.24
N GLU A 124 -14.88 3.47 -12.80
CA GLU A 124 -16.16 2.92 -13.27
C GLU A 124 -17.05 2.42 -12.13
N THR A 125 -16.46 1.69 -11.19
CA THR A 125 -17.18 1.06 -10.08
C THR A 125 -17.60 2.06 -9.00
N MET A 126 -16.74 3.03 -8.68
CA MET A 126 -16.91 3.90 -7.51
C MET A 126 -16.94 5.40 -7.85
N LYS A 127 -16.81 5.76 -9.13
CA LYS A 127 -16.76 7.16 -9.58
C LYS A 127 -15.65 7.96 -8.88
N ALA A 128 -14.51 7.32 -8.66
CA ALA A 128 -13.30 7.98 -8.14
C ALA A 128 -12.91 9.16 -9.05
N GLN A 129 -12.63 10.32 -8.42
CA GLN A 129 -12.36 11.57 -9.13
C GLN A 129 -10.86 11.86 -9.27
N GLY A 130 -10.05 11.31 -8.37
CA GLY A 130 -8.59 11.41 -8.36
C GLY A 130 -7.94 10.16 -7.78
N PHE A 131 -6.61 10.12 -7.79
CA PHE A 131 -5.84 9.00 -7.28
C PHE A 131 -4.53 9.45 -6.63
N ASN A 132 -4.15 8.80 -5.53
CA ASN A 132 -2.75 8.74 -5.11
C ASN A 132 -2.17 7.41 -5.59
N VAL A 133 -1.07 7.47 -6.35
CA VAL A 133 -0.38 6.30 -6.88
C VAL A 133 1.09 6.37 -6.47
N GLY A 134 1.61 5.35 -5.79
CA GLY A 134 2.97 5.41 -5.27
C GLY A 134 3.46 4.16 -4.54
N LEU A 135 4.76 4.16 -4.23
CA LEU A 135 5.46 3.09 -3.52
C LEU A 135 6.00 3.63 -2.20
N ASN A 136 5.94 2.80 -1.16
CA ASN A 136 6.69 3.00 0.07
C ASN A 136 7.85 1.99 0.07
N LEU A 137 9.09 2.49 0.05
CA LEU A 137 10.30 1.65 -0.04
C LEU A 137 11.07 1.68 1.29
N GLY A 138 11.19 0.52 1.93
CA GLY A 138 11.81 0.38 3.24
C GLY A 138 10.90 0.79 4.41
N GLN A 139 11.24 0.31 5.60
CA GLN A 139 10.42 0.47 6.80
C GLN A 139 10.21 1.94 7.18
N CYS A 140 11.25 2.78 7.04
CA CYS A 140 11.18 4.20 7.37
C CYS A 140 10.24 5.00 6.45
N ALA A 141 10.02 4.53 5.22
CA ALA A 141 9.06 5.13 4.30
C ALA A 141 7.61 4.66 4.55
N GLY A 142 7.38 3.85 5.59
CA GLY A 142 6.04 3.35 5.93
C GLY A 142 5.63 2.10 5.17
N ALA A 143 6.58 1.34 4.58
CA ALA A 143 6.27 0.06 3.94
C ALA A 143 5.69 -0.94 4.96
N GLY A 144 4.46 -1.41 4.72
CA GLY A 144 3.82 -2.44 5.55
C GLY A 144 4.45 -3.83 5.37
N VAL A 145 4.97 -4.10 4.16
CA VAL A 145 5.70 -5.32 3.79
C VAL A 145 7.01 -4.89 3.12
N PRO A 146 8.07 -4.59 3.90
CA PRO A 146 9.25 -3.92 3.37
C PRO A 146 10.09 -4.76 2.40
N ASP A 147 9.92 -6.09 2.38
CA ASP A 147 10.65 -7.04 1.54
C ASP A 147 9.87 -7.48 0.28
N HIS A 148 8.64 -6.98 0.09
CA HIS A 148 7.83 -7.22 -1.11
C HIS A 148 7.12 -5.93 -1.52
N LEU A 149 7.73 -5.20 -2.44
CA LEU A 149 7.20 -3.93 -2.94
C LEU A 149 5.83 -4.14 -3.60
N HIS A 150 4.98 -3.13 -3.47
CA HIS A 150 3.64 -3.13 -4.02
C HIS A 150 3.22 -1.68 -4.30
N LEU A 151 2.82 -1.42 -5.53
CA LEU A 151 2.42 -0.10 -5.99
C LEU A 151 0.97 0.15 -5.56
N HIS A 152 0.80 1.13 -4.68
CA HIS A 152 -0.49 1.54 -4.15
C HIS A 152 -1.28 2.33 -5.19
N ILE A 153 -2.58 2.05 -5.32
CA ILE A 153 -3.55 2.84 -6.07
C ILE A 153 -4.71 3.18 -5.12
N VAL A 154 -4.73 4.41 -4.63
CA VAL A 154 -5.72 4.89 -3.65
C VAL A 154 -6.68 5.86 -4.33
N PRO A 155 -7.98 5.51 -4.48
CA PRO A 155 -8.96 6.41 -5.09
C PRO A 155 -9.30 7.57 -4.17
N ARG A 156 -9.60 8.74 -4.76
CA ARG A 156 -9.86 10.01 -4.07
C ARG A 156 -11.09 10.73 -4.62
N TRP A 157 -11.73 11.53 -3.77
CA TRP A 157 -12.89 12.36 -4.07
C TRP A 157 -12.71 13.78 -3.53
N SER A 158 -13.33 14.76 -4.19
CA SER A 158 -13.35 16.13 -3.68
C SER A 158 -14.02 16.18 -2.30
N GLY A 159 -13.31 16.74 -1.31
CA GLY A 159 -13.79 16.83 0.06
C GLY A 159 -13.64 15.56 0.88
N ASP A 160 -13.00 14.50 0.33
CA ASP A 160 -12.58 13.40 1.18
C ASP A 160 -11.45 13.85 2.12
N THR A 161 -11.57 13.49 3.39
CA THR A 161 -10.42 13.48 4.28
C THR A 161 -9.60 12.23 3.94
N ASN A 162 -8.27 12.27 4.08
CA ASN A 162 -7.36 11.16 3.75
C ASN A 162 -7.64 9.83 4.52
N PHE A 163 -8.72 9.77 5.30
CA PHE A 163 -9.01 8.72 6.27
C PHE A 163 -10.47 8.31 6.18
N MET A 164 -10.71 6.99 6.18
CA MET A 164 -12.06 6.46 6.38
C MET A 164 -12.64 7.03 7.69
N PRO A 165 -13.90 7.47 7.71
CA PRO A 165 -14.57 7.76 8.96
C PRO A 165 -14.59 6.50 9.83
N VAL A 166 -14.19 6.65 11.08
CA VAL A 166 -14.12 5.62 12.12
C VAL A 166 -15.53 5.18 12.46
N LEU A 167 -16.14 4.35 11.63
CA LEU A 167 -17.45 3.80 11.92
C LEU A 167 -17.43 2.30 11.60
N SER A 168 -17.41 1.53 12.68
CA SER A 168 -17.81 0.12 12.80
C SER A 168 -16.71 -0.93 12.57
N GLY A 169 -16.67 -1.91 13.49
CA GLY A 169 -15.54 -2.81 13.70
C GLY A 169 -15.19 -3.79 12.57
N THR A 170 -14.08 -4.51 12.81
CA THR A 170 -13.48 -5.65 12.07
C THR A 170 -14.40 -6.38 11.07
N ARG A 171 -15.53 -6.93 11.54
CA ARG A 171 -16.44 -7.76 10.72
C ARG A 171 -17.12 -6.99 9.58
N MET A 172 -17.44 -5.71 9.80
CA MET A 172 -18.07 -4.88 8.77
C MET A 172 -17.08 -4.57 7.64
N LEU A 173 -15.79 -4.44 7.97
CA LEU A 173 -14.74 -4.23 6.98
C LEU A 173 -14.56 -5.46 6.06
N SER A 174 -14.57 -6.67 6.61
CA SER A 174 -14.46 -7.89 5.79
C SER A 174 -15.66 -8.09 4.85
N GLU A 175 -16.89 -7.84 5.33
CA GLU A 175 -18.10 -7.94 4.50
C GLU A 175 -18.13 -6.85 3.40
N ALA A 176 -17.70 -5.63 3.74
CA ALA A 176 -17.57 -4.52 2.78
C ALA A 176 -16.50 -4.79 1.70
N LEU A 177 -15.36 -5.39 2.08
CA LEU A 177 -14.30 -5.76 1.14
C LEU A 177 -14.79 -6.81 0.13
N GLN A 178 -15.49 -7.84 0.58
CA GLN A 178 -16.03 -8.88 -0.31
C GLN A 178 -17.08 -8.31 -1.27
N SER A 179 -18.01 -7.48 -0.77
CA SER A 179 -19.01 -6.82 -1.63
C SER A 179 -18.36 -5.90 -2.67
N LEU A 180 -17.29 -5.19 -2.30
CA LEU A 180 -16.57 -4.34 -3.23
C LEU A 180 -15.78 -5.16 -4.25
N TYR A 181 -15.15 -6.26 -3.83
CA TYR A 181 -14.47 -7.20 -4.72
C TYR A 181 -15.40 -7.69 -5.84
N GLU A 182 -16.60 -8.14 -5.48
CA GLU A 182 -17.61 -8.60 -6.45
C GLU A 182 -18.00 -7.51 -7.46
N LYS A 183 -18.18 -6.26 -7.00
CA LYS A 183 -18.49 -5.13 -7.87
C LYS A 183 -17.35 -4.78 -8.83
N LEU A 184 -16.10 -4.86 -8.35
CA LEU A 184 -14.91 -4.65 -9.17
C LEU A 184 -14.77 -5.75 -10.22
N MET A 185 -14.97 -7.01 -9.84
CA MET A 185 -14.95 -8.14 -10.78
C MET A 185 -16.05 -8.05 -11.84
N ALA A 186 -17.28 -7.68 -11.44
CA ALA A 186 -18.36 -7.43 -12.38
C ALA A 186 -18.01 -6.31 -13.38
N THR A 187 -17.40 -5.22 -12.89
CA THR A 187 -16.92 -4.12 -13.75
C THR A 187 -15.81 -4.60 -14.69
N GLN A 188 -14.89 -5.42 -14.20
CA GLN A 188 -13.81 -5.99 -15.01
C GLN A 188 -14.32 -6.83 -16.18
N THR A 189 -15.34 -7.68 -15.94
CA THR A 189 -16.00 -8.46 -16.99
C THR A 189 -16.59 -7.55 -18.07
N ARG A 190 -17.27 -6.47 -17.68
CA ARG A 190 -17.87 -5.50 -18.62
C ARG A 190 -16.81 -4.74 -19.42
N LEU A 191 -15.69 -4.38 -18.80
CA LEU A 191 -14.55 -3.76 -19.50
C LEU A 191 -13.92 -4.73 -20.51
N ALA A 192 -13.81 -6.01 -20.17
CA ALA A 192 -13.28 -7.05 -21.07
C ALA A 192 -14.22 -7.32 -22.24
N ALA A 193 -15.54 -7.26 -22.01
CA ALA A 193 -16.57 -7.36 -23.06
C ALA A 193 -16.67 -6.10 -23.96
N GLY A 194 -15.95 -5.02 -23.63
CA GLY A 194 -15.99 -3.77 -24.40
C GLY A 194 -17.26 -2.93 -24.20
N GLU A 195 -18.09 -3.27 -23.21
CA GLU A 195 -19.33 -2.54 -22.89
C GLU A 195 -19.09 -1.14 -22.34
N ILE A 196 -17.87 -0.90 -21.84
CA ILE A 196 -17.44 0.40 -21.32
C ILE A 196 -16.35 0.92 -22.25
N PRO A 197 -16.56 2.06 -22.94
CA PRO A 197 -15.58 2.66 -23.84
C PRO A 197 -14.24 2.97 -23.14
N ARG A 198 -13.15 3.01 -23.91
CA ARG A 198 -11.91 3.62 -23.42
C ARG A 198 -12.06 5.13 -23.61
N SER A 199 -12.10 5.87 -22.50
CA SER A 199 -12.06 7.33 -22.48
C SER A 199 -10.76 7.87 -23.02
#